data_AF-A0A0K1S5I1-F1
#
_entry.id   AF-A0A0K1S5I1-F1
#
_cell.length_a   1.000
_cell.length_b   1.000
_cell.length_c   1.000
_cell.angle_alpha   90.00
_cell.angle_beta   90.00
_cell.angle_gamma   90.00
#
_symmetry.space_group_name_H-M   'P 1'
#
loop_
_entity.id
_entity.type
_entity.pdbx_description
1 polymer ?
#
loop_
_entity_poly.entity_id
_entity_poly.type
_entity_poly.pdbx_seq_one_letter_code
_entity_poly.pdbx_strand_id
1 'polypeptide(L)'
;MYESQGRYTEAEPLFLEALDLCKRLLGDNHPHVALSLNNLALLYYSQGRYTEAEPLFLEALDLCKRLLGDNHPHVALSLNNLAYLYRSQGRYTEAEPLYLEALDLRKRLLGDNHPHVATSLNNLAALYESQGRYTEAEPLFLEALDLCKRLLGDNHPHVALSLNNLAYLYQSQGRYTEAEPLYLEALDLYKRLLGDNHPDVALSLNNLAYLYQSQGRYTEAEPRYLEAINIFRERLGENHPNTQTVYRNYLRMLSQLPEAELRQRFPDEVVEMLKPKPPHP
;
A
#
# COMPACT_ATOMS: atom_id res chain seq x y z
N MET A 1 -4.30 13.24 -9.99
CA MET A 1 -4.89 12.80 -11.28
C MET A 1 -3.87 12.07 -12.17
N TYR A 2 -2.61 12.52 -12.27
CA TYR A 2 -1.56 11.79 -13.02
C TYR A 2 -0.97 10.59 -12.25
N GLU A 3 -0.79 10.72 -10.93
CA GLU A 3 -0.30 9.64 -10.05
C GLU A 3 -1.22 8.42 -10.05
N SER A 4 -2.54 8.64 -10.07
CA SER A 4 -3.56 7.60 -10.15
C SER A 4 -3.65 6.91 -11.52
N GLN A 5 -2.91 7.36 -12.54
CA GLN A 5 -2.94 6.79 -13.90
C GLN A 5 -1.60 6.18 -14.33
N GLY A 6 -0.60 6.13 -13.42
CA GLY A 6 0.73 5.63 -13.78
C GLY A 6 1.45 6.47 -14.84
N ARG A 7 0.96 7.69 -15.12
CA ARG A 7 1.55 8.63 -16.09
C ARG A 7 2.66 9.45 -15.41
N TYR A 8 3.61 8.73 -14.84
CA TYR A 8 4.64 9.28 -13.98
C TYR A 8 5.60 10.24 -14.71
N THR A 9 5.86 9.98 -15.99
CA THR A 9 6.69 10.82 -16.86
C THR A 9 6.08 12.19 -17.14
N GLU A 10 4.75 12.32 -17.07
CA GLU A 10 4.06 13.60 -17.22
C GLU A 10 3.84 14.28 -15.87
N ALA A 11 3.77 13.51 -14.79
CA ALA A 11 3.61 14.02 -13.43
C ALA A 11 4.88 14.71 -12.93
N GLU A 12 6.06 14.13 -13.20
CA GLU A 12 7.34 14.63 -12.67
C GLU A 12 7.61 16.10 -13.02
N PRO A 13 7.48 16.56 -14.27
CA PRO A 13 7.63 17.98 -14.60
C PRO A 13 6.68 18.89 -13.82
N LEU A 14 5.43 18.45 -13.59
CA LEU A 14 4.43 19.24 -12.86
C LEU A 14 4.74 19.33 -11.37
N PHE A 15 5.25 18.25 -10.75
CA PHE A 15 5.66 18.28 -9.35
C PHE A 15 6.93 19.12 -9.15
N LEU A 16 7.87 19.07 -10.09
CA LEU A 16 9.05 19.93 -10.11
C LEU A 16 8.67 21.40 -10.29
N GLU A 17 7.76 21.70 -11.23
CA GLU A 17 7.23 23.06 -11.44
C GLU A 17 6.47 23.56 -10.21
N ALA A 18 5.64 22.72 -9.58
CA ALA A 18 4.92 23.08 -8.36
C ALA A 18 5.88 23.35 -7.18
N LEU A 19 6.97 22.60 -7.08
CA LEU A 19 8.02 22.83 -6.08
C LEU A 19 8.76 24.14 -6.36
N ASP A 20 9.18 24.39 -7.60
CA ASP A 20 9.83 25.65 -8.01
C ASP A 20 8.92 26.86 -7.75
N LEU A 21 7.65 26.76 -8.14
CA LEU A 21 6.66 27.81 -7.94
C LEU A 21 6.43 28.08 -6.43
N CYS A 22 6.32 27.03 -5.60
CA CYS A 22 6.22 27.19 -4.16
C CYS A 22 7.45 27.90 -3.58
N LYS A 23 8.66 27.47 -3.96
CA LYS A 23 9.91 28.09 -3.50
C LYS A 23 10.00 29.56 -3.94
N ARG A 24 9.62 29.87 -5.18
CA ARG A 24 9.62 31.25 -5.71
C ARG A 24 8.61 32.17 -5.05
N LEU A 25 7.39 31.69 -4.77
CA LEU A 25 6.31 32.52 -4.23
C LEU A 25 6.36 32.67 -2.71
N LEU A 26 6.74 31.60 -2.00
CA LEU A 26 6.66 31.52 -0.54
C LEU A 26 8.03 31.52 0.14
N GLY A 27 9.10 31.39 -0.64
CA GLY A 27 10.46 31.18 -0.16
C GLY A 27 10.74 29.71 0.17
N ASP A 28 12.02 29.36 0.24
CA ASP A 28 12.48 27.99 0.56
C ASP A 28 12.04 27.52 1.96
N ASN A 29 11.75 28.47 2.85
CA ASN A 29 11.45 28.23 4.26
C ASN A 29 9.94 28.30 4.54
N HIS A 30 9.13 27.62 3.73
CA HIS A 30 7.67 27.59 3.90
C HIS A 30 7.12 26.15 4.08
N PRO A 31 6.13 25.90 4.97
CA PRO A 31 5.54 24.57 5.15
C PRO A 31 4.99 23.90 3.89
N HIS A 32 4.48 24.69 2.94
CA HIS A 32 4.04 24.16 1.64
C HIS A 32 5.19 23.62 0.77
N VAL A 33 6.42 24.10 0.93
CA VAL A 33 7.59 23.51 0.27
C VAL A 33 7.81 22.08 0.79
N ALA A 34 7.67 21.85 2.10
CA ALA A 34 7.77 20.51 2.68
C ALA A 34 6.70 19.54 2.14
N LEU A 35 5.47 20.03 1.93
CA LEU A 35 4.41 19.23 1.30
C LEU A 35 4.74 18.91 -0.16
N SER A 36 5.25 19.88 -0.93
CA SER A 36 5.66 19.65 -2.32
C SER A 36 6.82 18.65 -2.43
N LEU A 37 7.80 18.75 -1.53
CA LEU A 37 8.90 17.78 -1.42
C LEU A 37 8.39 16.37 -1.12
N ASN A 38 7.48 16.22 -0.14
CA ASN A 38 6.85 14.93 0.19
C ASN A 38 6.13 14.32 -1.03
N ASN A 39 5.42 15.14 -1.81
CA ASN A 39 4.70 14.65 -2.99
C ASN A 39 5.64 14.21 -4.12
N LEU A 40 6.70 14.98 -4.37
CA LEU A 40 7.73 14.58 -5.35
C LEU A 40 8.45 13.31 -4.90
N ALA A 41 8.74 13.17 -3.61
CA ALA A 41 9.33 11.98 -3.04
C ALA A 41 8.41 10.75 -3.18
N LEU A 42 7.10 10.90 -2.95
CA LEU A 42 6.11 9.84 -3.17
C LEU A 42 6.03 9.43 -4.65
N LEU A 43 6.14 10.39 -5.56
CA LEU A 43 6.24 10.10 -7.00
C LEU A 43 7.46 9.23 -7.30
N TYR A 44 8.65 9.63 -6.85
CA TYR A 44 9.88 8.84 -7.05
C TYR A 44 9.79 7.47 -6.38
N TYR A 45 9.23 7.40 -5.18
CA TYR A 45 8.95 6.13 -4.52
C TYR A 45 8.07 5.22 -5.39
N SER A 46 6.97 5.75 -5.96
CA SER A 46 6.06 4.97 -6.81
C SER A 46 6.73 4.44 -8.09
N GLN A 47 7.81 5.09 -8.53
CA GLN A 47 8.64 4.67 -9.67
C GLN A 47 9.78 3.70 -9.27
N GLY A 48 9.91 3.37 -7.98
CA GLY A 48 11.05 2.59 -7.46
C GLY A 48 12.36 3.37 -7.37
N ARG A 49 12.32 4.70 -7.56
CA ARG A 49 13.47 5.61 -7.51
C ARG A 49 13.79 6.02 -6.08
N TYR A 50 14.09 5.02 -5.25
CA TYR A 50 14.24 5.20 -3.81
C TYR A 50 15.41 6.12 -3.40
N THR A 51 16.51 6.08 -4.15
CA THR A 51 17.68 6.95 -3.93
C THR A 51 17.38 8.43 -4.15
N GLU A 52 16.36 8.73 -4.96
CA GLU A 52 15.91 10.10 -5.25
C GLU A 52 14.79 10.53 -4.29
N ALA A 53 13.97 9.59 -3.82
CA ALA A 53 12.91 9.85 -2.85
C ALA A 53 13.46 10.15 -1.44
N GLU A 54 14.46 9.40 -0.98
CA GLU A 54 15.01 9.53 0.38
C GLU A 54 15.46 10.96 0.75
N PRO A 55 16.33 11.63 -0.03
CA PRO A 55 16.78 12.98 0.33
C PRO A 55 15.63 13.99 0.39
N LEU A 56 14.60 13.84 -0.45
CA LEU A 56 13.44 14.73 -0.45
C LEU A 56 12.57 14.54 0.79
N PHE A 57 12.36 13.30 1.25
CA PHE A 57 11.66 13.04 2.52
C PHE A 57 12.44 13.58 3.72
N LEU A 58 13.77 13.44 3.72
CA LEU A 58 14.63 14.00 4.76
C LEU A 58 14.57 15.53 4.78
N GLU A 59 14.66 16.18 3.61
CA GLU A 59 14.52 17.65 3.48
C GLU A 59 13.13 18.11 3.96
N ALA A 60 12.06 17.41 3.58
CA ALA A 60 10.71 17.72 4.02
C ALA A 60 10.53 17.58 5.54
N LEU A 61 11.13 16.55 6.15
CA LEU A 61 11.09 16.33 7.59
C LEU A 61 11.85 17.42 8.35
N ASP A 62 13.08 17.73 7.93
CA ASP A 62 13.90 18.80 8.54
C ASP A 62 13.19 20.15 8.44
N LEU A 63 12.66 20.47 7.26
CA LEU A 63 11.95 21.72 7.04
C LEU A 63 10.69 21.84 7.92
N CYS A 64 9.91 20.75 8.05
CA CYS A 64 8.77 20.71 8.96
C CYS A 64 9.18 20.93 10.41
N LYS A 65 10.20 20.22 10.91
CA LYS A 65 10.68 20.35 12.30
C LYS A 65 11.18 21.77 12.56
N ARG A 66 11.95 22.35 11.65
CA ARG A 66 12.56 23.67 11.82
C ARG A 66 11.54 24.82 11.77
N LEU A 67 10.49 24.70 10.97
CA LEU A 67 9.48 25.77 10.80
C LEU A 67 8.29 25.66 11.74
N LEU A 68 7.86 24.44 12.06
CA LEU A 68 6.62 24.17 12.80
C LEU A 68 6.88 23.62 14.21
N GLY A 69 8.13 23.27 14.51
CA GLY A 69 8.53 22.56 15.72
C GLY A 69 8.25 21.06 15.63
N ASP A 70 8.83 20.30 16.55
CA ASP A 70 8.69 18.84 16.60
C ASP A 70 7.25 18.37 16.88
N ASN A 71 6.45 19.23 17.53
CA ASN A 71 5.09 18.91 17.97
C ASN A 71 4.02 19.37 16.96
N HIS A 72 4.19 19.05 15.66
CA HIS A 72 3.24 19.46 14.62
C HIS A 72 2.73 18.26 13.79
N PRO A 73 1.45 18.22 13.37
CA PRO A 73 0.90 17.11 12.57
C PRO A 73 1.67 16.80 11.28
N HIS A 74 2.23 17.82 10.63
CA HIS A 74 3.07 17.63 9.44
C HIS A 74 4.39 16.92 9.72
N VAL A 75 4.95 17.03 10.93
CA VAL A 75 6.13 16.25 11.33
C VAL A 75 5.74 14.77 11.40
N ALA A 76 4.59 14.44 12.01
CA ALA A 76 4.10 13.05 12.04
C ALA A 76 3.84 12.49 10.63
N LEU A 77 3.37 13.31 9.69
CA LEU A 77 3.20 12.91 8.29
C LEU A 77 4.55 12.61 7.62
N SER A 78 5.52 13.52 7.73
CA SER A 78 6.85 13.32 7.12
C SER A 78 7.59 12.12 7.73
N LEU A 79 7.52 11.93 9.05
CA LEU A 79 8.07 10.75 9.73
C LEU A 79 7.46 9.46 9.19
N ASN A 80 6.13 9.41 9.06
CA ASN A 80 5.42 8.25 8.52
C ASN A 80 5.84 7.92 7.08
N ASN A 81 6.01 8.94 6.23
CA ASN A 81 6.40 8.72 4.83
C ASN A 81 7.85 8.21 4.71
N LEU A 82 8.77 8.76 5.50
CA LEU A 82 10.16 8.28 5.55
C LEU A 82 10.23 6.85 6.10
N ALA A 83 9.48 6.55 7.15
CA ALA A 83 9.36 5.19 7.70
C ALA A 83 8.82 4.19 6.66
N TYR A 84 7.83 4.61 5.87
CA TYR A 84 7.29 3.81 4.79
C TYR A 84 8.32 3.52 3.70
N LEU A 85 9.10 4.52 3.28
CA LEU A 85 10.21 4.31 2.35
C LEU A 85 11.21 3.28 2.90
N TYR A 86 11.63 3.41 4.16
CA TYR A 86 12.57 2.49 4.79
C TYR A 86 12.02 1.07 4.91
N ARG A 87 10.75 0.91 5.31
CA ARG A 87 10.08 -0.40 5.32
C ARG A 87 10.12 -1.05 3.93
N SER A 88 9.81 -0.31 2.87
CA SER A 88 9.79 -0.85 1.51
C SER A 88 11.17 -1.24 0.98
N GLN A 89 12.25 -0.69 1.55
CA GLN A 89 13.63 -1.09 1.28
C GLN A 89 14.12 -2.25 2.16
N GLY A 90 13.29 -2.76 3.09
CA GLY A 90 13.70 -3.74 4.10
C GLY A 90 14.55 -3.16 5.24
N ARG A 91 14.68 -1.83 5.32
CA ARG A 91 15.42 -1.08 6.34
C ARG A 91 14.59 -0.90 7.60
N TYR A 92 14.19 -2.03 8.19
CA TYR A 92 13.22 -2.06 9.30
C TYR A 92 13.72 -1.37 10.56
N THR A 93 15.02 -1.43 10.83
CA THR A 93 15.69 -0.78 11.95
C THR A 93 15.59 0.75 11.89
N GLU A 94 15.60 1.33 10.69
CA GLU A 94 15.38 2.77 10.53
C GLU A 94 13.88 3.14 10.49
N ALA A 95 13.02 2.24 10.01
CA ALA A 95 11.58 2.49 9.91
C ALA A 95 10.87 2.52 11.28
N GLU A 96 11.20 1.58 12.17
CA GLU A 96 10.53 1.40 13.47
C GLU A 96 10.51 2.67 14.34
N PRO A 97 11.65 3.32 14.65
CA PRO A 97 11.63 4.50 15.50
C PRO A 97 10.81 5.66 14.90
N LEU A 98 10.80 5.79 13.57
CA LEU A 98 10.03 6.84 12.88
C LEU A 98 8.52 6.60 12.97
N TYR A 99 8.06 5.35 12.82
CA TYR A 99 6.65 5.03 13.02
C TYR A 99 6.21 5.21 14.47
N LEU A 100 7.05 4.83 15.43
CA LEU A 100 6.79 5.05 16.85
C LEU A 100 6.71 6.54 17.19
N GLU A 101 7.66 7.36 16.70
CA GLU A 101 7.65 8.82 16.88
C GLU A 101 6.39 9.44 16.26
N ALA A 102 6.00 9.02 15.05
CA ALA A 102 4.79 9.50 14.40
C ALA A 102 3.49 9.10 15.14
N LEU A 103 3.42 7.87 15.67
CA LEU A 103 2.30 7.38 16.46
C LEU A 103 2.17 8.15 17.77
N ASP A 104 3.25 8.27 18.53
CA ASP A 104 3.29 9.03 19.78
C ASP A 104 2.89 10.49 19.57
N LEU A 105 3.45 11.13 18.55
CA LEU A 105 3.12 12.51 18.21
C LEU A 105 1.63 12.68 17.87
N ARG A 106 1.03 11.77 17.10
CA ARG A 106 -0.40 11.80 16.79
C ARG A 106 -1.26 11.59 18.04
N LYS A 107 -0.88 10.65 18.91
CA LYS A 107 -1.56 10.44 20.21
C LYS A 107 -1.51 11.69 21.08
N ARG A 108 -0.35 12.34 21.20
CA ARG A 108 -0.19 13.58 21.97
C ARG A 108 -1.01 14.74 21.42
N LEU A 109 -1.07 14.91 20.10
CA LEU A 109 -1.74 16.04 19.45
C LEU A 109 -3.25 15.87 19.30
N LEU A 110 -3.71 14.64 19.06
CA LEU A 110 -5.09 14.34 18.66
C LEU A 110 -5.85 13.49 19.68
N GLY A 111 -5.15 12.96 20.68
CA GLY A 111 -5.65 11.94 21.60
C GLY A 111 -5.61 10.53 21.00
N ASP A 112 -5.77 9.52 21.84
CA ASP A 112 -5.75 8.11 21.42
C ASP A 112 -6.92 7.76 20.49
N ASN A 113 -8.05 8.47 20.63
CA ASN A 113 -9.27 8.19 19.89
C ASN A 113 -9.38 9.02 18.60
N HIS A 114 -8.40 8.92 17.69
CA HIS A 114 -8.39 9.66 16.42
C HIS A 114 -8.11 8.78 15.19
N PRO A 115 -8.72 9.01 14.01
CA PRO A 115 -8.48 8.18 12.82
C PRO A 115 -7.02 8.11 12.37
N HIS A 116 -6.26 9.21 12.52
CA HIS A 116 -4.82 9.20 12.24
C HIS A 116 -4.00 8.32 13.19
N VAL A 117 -4.46 8.09 14.43
CA VAL A 117 -3.83 7.12 15.33
C VAL A 117 -4.06 5.71 14.80
N ALA A 118 -5.28 5.38 14.34
CA ALA A 118 -5.56 4.10 13.68
C ALA A 118 -4.67 3.88 12.45
N THR A 119 -4.44 4.91 11.63
CA THR A 119 -3.50 4.83 10.49
C THR A 119 -2.07 4.54 10.95
N SER A 120 -1.58 5.21 11.99
CA SER A 120 -0.25 4.93 12.54
C SER A 120 -0.12 3.51 13.08
N LEU A 121 -1.14 3.02 13.80
CA LEU A 121 -1.17 1.65 14.33
C LEU A 121 -1.10 0.62 13.19
N ASN A 122 -1.91 0.80 12.14
CA ASN A 122 -1.87 -0.04 10.94
C ASN A 122 -0.47 -0.07 10.29
N ASN A 123 0.20 1.09 10.19
CA ASN A 123 1.52 1.17 9.56
C ASN A 123 2.62 0.51 10.41
N LEU A 124 2.58 0.68 11.73
CA LEU A 124 3.51 0.03 12.65
C LEU A 124 3.27 -1.50 12.67
N ALA A 125 2.01 -1.93 12.68
CA ALA A 125 1.64 -3.33 12.57
C ALA A 125 2.13 -3.96 11.27
N ALA A 126 1.98 -3.25 10.14
CA ALA A 126 2.48 -3.70 8.85
C ALA A 126 4.02 -3.78 8.79
N LEU A 127 4.73 -2.93 9.53
CA LEU A 127 6.18 -3.07 9.70
C LEU A 127 6.53 -4.34 10.47
N TYR A 128 5.84 -4.64 11.58
CA TYR A 128 6.06 -5.86 12.36
C TYR A 128 5.69 -7.12 11.57
N GLU A 129 4.60 -7.09 10.80
CA GLU A 129 4.23 -8.16 9.88
C GLU A 129 5.35 -8.43 8.87
N SER A 130 5.92 -7.38 8.26
CA SER A 130 7.01 -7.54 7.28
C SER A 130 8.32 -8.09 7.90
N GLN A 131 8.48 -7.99 9.23
CA GLN A 131 9.57 -8.60 9.99
C GLN A 131 9.26 -10.03 10.47
N GLY A 132 8.05 -10.56 10.21
CA GLY A 132 7.58 -11.82 10.79
C GLY A 132 7.23 -11.73 12.29
N ARG A 133 7.18 -10.52 12.86
CA ARG A 133 6.83 -10.23 14.27
C ARG A 133 5.31 -10.22 14.46
N TYR A 134 4.67 -11.33 14.12
CA TYR A 134 3.21 -11.42 14.05
C TYR A 134 2.51 -11.19 15.39
N THR A 135 3.11 -11.62 16.50
CA THR A 135 2.60 -11.42 17.86
C THR A 135 2.53 -9.95 18.27
N GLU A 136 3.38 -9.10 17.68
CA GLU A 136 3.39 -7.66 17.91
C GLU A 136 2.47 -6.92 16.92
N ALA A 137 2.34 -7.45 15.69
CA ALA A 137 1.46 -6.88 14.67
C ALA A 137 -0.04 -7.07 14.98
N GLU A 138 -0.45 -8.26 15.41
CA GLU A 138 -1.86 -8.60 15.63
C GLU A 138 -2.61 -7.64 16.56
N PRO A 139 -2.13 -7.34 17.78
CA PRO A 139 -2.83 -6.43 18.68
C PRO A 139 -2.97 -5.02 18.10
N LEU A 140 -1.98 -4.54 17.34
CA LEU A 140 -2.02 -3.22 16.73
C LEU A 140 -3.04 -3.13 15.58
N PHE A 141 -3.15 -4.18 14.75
CA PHE A 141 -4.21 -4.23 13.72
C PHE A 141 -5.60 -4.31 14.35
N LEU A 142 -5.77 -5.08 15.43
CA LEU A 142 -7.03 -5.17 16.16
C LEU A 142 -7.40 -3.82 16.79
N GLU A 143 -6.46 -3.13 17.43
CA GLU A 143 -6.67 -1.79 18.00
C GLU A 143 -7.05 -0.78 16.89
N ALA A 144 -6.37 -0.81 15.74
CA ALA A 144 -6.69 0.06 14.62
C ALA A 144 -8.09 -0.21 14.05
N LEU A 145 -8.51 -1.47 13.95
CA LEU A 145 -9.82 -1.88 13.47
C LEU A 145 -10.94 -1.45 14.44
N ASP A 146 -10.79 -1.72 15.74
CA ASP A 146 -11.74 -1.28 16.77
C ASP A 146 -11.90 0.25 16.76
N LEU A 147 -10.76 0.95 16.68
CA LEU A 147 -10.76 2.39 16.66
C LEU A 147 -11.46 2.96 15.41
N CYS A 148 -11.22 2.38 14.23
CA CYS A 148 -11.93 2.75 13.01
C CYS A 148 -13.44 2.52 13.13
N LYS A 149 -13.87 1.34 13.61
CA LYS A 149 -15.29 1.01 13.78
C LYS A 149 -15.98 1.96 14.74
N ARG A 150 -15.36 2.25 15.89
CA ARG A 150 -15.92 3.16 16.91
C ARG A 150 -16.05 4.60 16.43
N LEU A 151 -15.07 5.12 15.68
CA LEU A 151 -15.04 6.52 15.29
C LEU A 151 -15.81 6.81 14.00
N LEU A 152 -15.79 5.88 13.04
CA LEU A 152 -16.27 6.09 11.69
C LEU A 152 -17.52 5.25 11.37
N GLY A 153 -17.86 4.31 12.26
CA GLY A 153 -18.89 3.30 12.04
C GLY A 153 -18.39 2.13 11.19
N ASP A 154 -19.14 1.03 11.20
CA ASP A 154 -18.78 -0.19 10.47
C ASP A 154 -18.75 0.02 8.95
N ASN A 155 -19.52 0.98 8.44
CA ASN A 155 -19.69 1.26 7.01
C ASN A 155 -18.74 2.37 6.51
N HIS A 156 -17.43 2.24 6.78
CA HIS A 156 -16.44 3.23 6.36
C HIS A 156 -15.25 2.60 5.61
N PRO A 157 -14.69 3.22 4.56
CA PRO A 157 -13.57 2.64 3.78
C PRO A 157 -12.32 2.31 4.61
N HIS A 158 -12.09 3.04 5.72
CA HIS A 158 -10.98 2.75 6.64
C HIS A 158 -11.18 1.47 7.46
N VAL A 159 -12.43 1.06 7.69
CA VAL A 159 -12.73 -0.25 8.29
C VAL A 159 -12.36 -1.35 7.31
N ALA A 160 -12.75 -1.24 6.03
CA ALA A 160 -12.35 -2.19 5.00
C ALA A 160 -10.83 -2.30 4.84
N LEU A 161 -10.11 -1.18 4.88
CA LEU A 161 -8.64 -1.18 4.84
C LEU A 161 -8.05 -1.94 6.03
N SER A 162 -8.57 -1.71 7.24
CA SER A 162 -8.08 -2.37 8.45
C SER A 162 -8.40 -3.87 8.46
N LEU A 163 -9.58 -4.27 7.96
CA LEU A 163 -9.96 -5.66 7.75
C LEU A 163 -9.02 -6.36 6.77
N ASN A 164 -8.72 -5.73 5.62
CA ASN A 164 -7.77 -6.27 4.64
C ASN A 164 -6.37 -6.47 5.25
N ASN A 165 -5.89 -5.53 6.06
CA ASN A 165 -4.58 -5.63 6.69
C ASN A 165 -4.51 -6.77 7.72
N LEU A 166 -5.56 -6.92 8.54
CA LEU A 166 -5.65 -8.02 9.51
C LEU A 166 -5.77 -9.38 8.80
N ALA A 167 -6.55 -9.44 7.72
CA ALA A 167 -6.67 -10.63 6.88
C ALA A 167 -5.32 -11.02 6.27
N TYR A 168 -4.55 -10.04 5.79
CA TYR A 168 -3.21 -10.25 5.28
C TYR A 168 -2.26 -10.81 6.33
N LEU A 169 -2.30 -10.27 7.56
CA LEU A 169 -1.53 -10.83 8.68
C LEU A 169 -1.86 -12.31 8.92
N TYR A 170 -3.14 -12.68 8.94
CA TYR A 170 -3.56 -14.07 9.12
C TYR A 170 -3.15 -14.95 7.94
N GLN A 171 -3.25 -14.44 6.73
CA GLN A 171 -2.73 -15.13 5.55
C GLN A 171 -1.23 -15.39 5.63
N SER A 172 -0.41 -14.40 6.04
CA SER A 172 1.05 -14.56 6.20
C SER A 172 1.39 -15.64 7.25
N GLN A 173 0.51 -15.89 8.21
CA GLN A 173 0.63 -16.96 9.21
C GLN A 173 0.07 -18.31 8.74
N GLY A 174 -0.50 -18.41 7.54
CA GLY A 174 -1.21 -19.61 7.06
C GLY A 174 -2.59 -19.83 7.72
N ARG A 175 -3.08 -18.85 8.48
CA ARG A 175 -4.40 -18.85 9.16
C ARG A 175 -5.52 -18.49 8.18
N TYR A 176 -5.65 -19.27 7.11
CA TYR A 176 -6.53 -18.94 5.98
C TYR A 176 -8.02 -18.88 6.34
N THR A 177 -8.47 -19.71 7.29
CA THR A 177 -9.85 -19.72 7.78
C THR A 177 -10.25 -18.44 8.49
N GLU A 178 -9.28 -17.73 9.09
CA GLU A 178 -9.49 -16.46 9.76
C GLU A 178 -9.34 -15.28 8.77
N ALA A 179 -8.47 -15.41 7.77
CA ALA A 179 -8.28 -14.40 6.74
C ALA A 179 -9.46 -14.27 5.77
N GLU A 180 -10.04 -15.39 5.31
CA GLU A 180 -11.10 -15.40 4.29
C GLU A 180 -12.32 -14.52 4.64
N PRO A 181 -12.96 -14.66 5.83
CA PRO A 181 -14.13 -13.84 6.15
C PRO A 181 -13.81 -12.35 6.20
N LEU A 182 -12.62 -11.97 6.66
CA LEU A 182 -12.19 -10.57 6.75
C LEU A 182 -11.99 -9.95 5.35
N TYR A 183 -11.37 -10.67 4.42
CA TYR A 183 -11.25 -10.22 3.04
C TYR A 183 -12.62 -10.09 2.35
N LEU A 184 -13.55 -11.02 2.62
CA LEU A 184 -14.90 -10.95 2.08
C LEU A 184 -15.69 -9.76 2.64
N GLU A 185 -15.60 -9.51 3.95
CA GLU A 185 -16.21 -8.33 4.59
C GLU A 185 -15.66 -7.03 4.01
N ALA A 186 -14.34 -6.92 3.86
CA ALA A 186 -13.70 -5.75 3.26
C ALA A 186 -14.15 -5.53 1.80
N LEU A 187 -14.20 -6.60 1.00
CA LEU A 187 -14.63 -6.56 -0.39
C LEU A 187 -16.10 -6.10 -0.52
N ASP A 188 -17.01 -6.65 0.28
CA ASP A 188 -18.42 -6.22 0.31
C ASP A 188 -18.54 -4.74 0.67
N LEU A 189 -17.79 -4.30 1.68
CA LEU A 189 -17.81 -2.91 2.11
C LEU A 189 -17.34 -1.96 1.00
N TYR A 190 -16.23 -2.28 0.34
CA TYR A 190 -15.73 -1.45 -0.77
C TYR A 190 -16.71 -1.42 -1.95
N LYS A 191 -17.28 -2.56 -2.33
CA LYS A 191 -18.28 -2.62 -3.41
C LYS A 191 -19.49 -1.75 -3.09
N ARG A 192 -20.01 -1.83 -1.87
CA ARG A 192 -21.16 -1.02 -1.41
C ARG A 192 -20.86 0.48 -1.34
N LEU A 193 -19.67 0.87 -0.89
CA LEU A 193 -19.34 2.28 -0.65
C LEU A 193 -18.82 2.99 -1.89
N LEU A 194 -18.06 2.30 -2.75
CA LEU A 194 -17.31 2.92 -3.84
C LEU A 194 -17.74 2.41 -5.23
N GLY A 195 -18.56 1.35 -5.28
CA GLY A 195 -18.99 0.67 -6.50
C GLY A 195 -17.98 -0.37 -6.99
N ASP A 196 -18.47 -1.31 -7.80
CA ASP A 196 -17.70 -2.49 -8.24
C ASP A 196 -16.42 -2.17 -9.02
N ASN A 197 -16.40 -1.03 -9.72
CA ASN A 197 -15.29 -0.65 -10.60
C ASN A 197 -14.28 0.29 -9.92
N HIS A 198 -14.24 0.34 -8.58
CA HIS A 198 -13.28 1.16 -7.83
C HIS A 198 -11.94 0.43 -7.65
N PRO A 199 -10.78 1.12 -7.74
CA PRO A 199 -9.47 0.52 -7.51
C PRO A 199 -9.32 -0.26 -6.18
N ASP A 200 -9.97 0.19 -5.10
CA ASP A 200 -9.94 -0.52 -3.80
C ASP A 200 -10.69 -1.86 -3.82
N VAL A 201 -11.71 -2.00 -4.67
CA VAL A 201 -12.37 -3.28 -4.93
C VAL A 201 -11.38 -4.23 -5.62
N ALA A 202 -10.63 -3.73 -6.62
CA ALA A 202 -9.60 -4.50 -7.31
C ALA A 202 -8.44 -4.93 -6.38
N LEU A 203 -8.02 -4.07 -5.45
CA LEU A 203 -7.05 -4.43 -4.41
C LEU A 203 -7.56 -5.60 -3.56
N SER A 204 -8.81 -5.50 -3.09
CA SER A 204 -9.43 -6.53 -2.23
C SER A 204 -9.63 -7.85 -2.98
N LEU A 205 -10.03 -7.80 -4.25
CA LEU A 205 -10.13 -8.97 -5.13
C LEU A 205 -8.77 -9.65 -5.34
N ASN A 206 -7.71 -8.88 -5.59
CA ASN A 206 -6.37 -9.41 -5.72
C ASN A 206 -5.92 -10.13 -4.43
N ASN A 207 -6.19 -9.55 -3.25
CA ASN A 207 -5.81 -10.15 -1.97
C ASN A 207 -6.58 -11.46 -1.71
N LEU A 208 -7.88 -11.48 -2.00
CA LEU A 208 -8.69 -12.68 -1.90
C LEU A 208 -8.26 -13.76 -2.92
N ALA A 209 -7.90 -13.37 -4.14
CA ALA A 209 -7.36 -14.29 -5.14
C ALA A 209 -6.03 -14.90 -4.68
N TYR A 210 -5.15 -14.09 -4.09
CA TYR A 210 -3.89 -14.53 -3.52
C TYR A 210 -4.10 -15.51 -2.34
N LEU A 211 -5.15 -15.31 -1.54
CA LEU A 211 -5.57 -16.25 -0.50
C LEU A 211 -5.99 -17.60 -1.06
N TYR A 212 -6.80 -17.62 -2.11
CA TYR A 212 -7.21 -18.86 -2.75
C TYR A 212 -6.05 -19.54 -3.45
N GLN A 213 -5.18 -18.79 -4.13
CA GLN A 213 -3.96 -19.32 -4.71
C GLN A 213 -3.09 -20.01 -3.64
N SER A 214 -2.91 -19.40 -2.47
CA SER A 214 -2.08 -19.95 -1.39
C SER A 214 -2.66 -21.25 -0.79
N GLN A 215 -3.94 -21.52 -1.04
CA GLN A 215 -4.65 -22.75 -0.67
C GLN A 215 -4.73 -23.77 -1.83
N GLY A 216 -4.17 -23.47 -3.02
CA GLY A 216 -4.34 -24.29 -4.22
C GLY A 216 -5.74 -24.23 -4.85
N ARG A 217 -6.59 -23.29 -4.41
CA ARG A 217 -7.96 -23.08 -4.89
C ARG A 217 -7.96 -22.19 -6.15
N TYR A 218 -7.29 -22.67 -7.20
CA TYR A 218 -7.06 -21.88 -8.42
C TYR A 218 -8.35 -21.53 -9.15
N THR A 219 -9.36 -22.40 -9.09
CA THR A 219 -10.70 -22.18 -9.65
C THR A 219 -11.40 -20.96 -9.06
N GLU A 220 -11.19 -20.68 -7.76
CA GLU A 220 -11.72 -19.47 -7.14
C GLU A 220 -10.80 -18.26 -7.31
N ALA A 221 -9.48 -18.46 -7.36
CA ALA A 221 -8.50 -17.38 -7.49
C ALA A 221 -8.58 -16.68 -8.85
N GLU A 222 -8.63 -17.44 -9.93
CA GLU A 222 -8.56 -16.96 -11.31
C GLU A 222 -9.60 -15.88 -11.67
N PRO A 223 -10.93 -16.08 -11.47
CA PRO A 223 -11.91 -15.05 -11.82
C PRO A 223 -11.70 -13.73 -11.07
N ARG A 224 -11.20 -13.79 -9.83
CA ARG A 224 -10.92 -12.60 -9.01
C ARG A 224 -9.69 -11.84 -9.47
N TYR A 225 -8.64 -12.56 -9.90
CA TYR A 225 -7.50 -11.94 -10.56
C TYR A 225 -7.92 -11.24 -11.85
N LEU A 226 -8.74 -11.89 -12.68
CA LEU A 226 -9.22 -11.30 -13.94
C LEU A 226 -10.11 -10.07 -13.70
N GLU A 227 -11.01 -10.11 -12.72
CA GLU A 227 -11.84 -8.96 -12.32
C GLU A 227 -10.96 -7.79 -11.85
N ALA A 228 -10.00 -8.05 -10.96
CA ALA A 228 -9.06 -7.04 -10.47
C ALA A 228 -8.20 -6.42 -11.59
N ILE A 229 -7.69 -7.25 -12.51
CA ILE A 229 -6.94 -6.80 -13.69
C ILE A 229 -7.78 -5.86 -14.53
N ASN A 230 -9.02 -6.24 -14.85
CA ASN A 230 -9.90 -5.43 -15.68
C ASN A 230 -10.16 -4.06 -15.04
N ILE A 231 -10.51 -4.03 -13.75
CA ILE A 231 -10.77 -2.78 -13.02
C ILE A 231 -9.53 -1.89 -13.01
N PHE A 232 -8.36 -2.43 -12.65
CA PHE A 232 -7.14 -1.62 -12.60
C PHE A 232 -6.70 -1.13 -13.97
N ARG A 233 -6.78 -1.97 -15.00
CA ARG A 233 -6.46 -1.56 -16.37
C ARG A 233 -7.39 -0.44 -16.85
N GLU A 234 -8.69 -0.53 -16.58
CA GLU A 234 -9.66 0.51 -16.98
C GLU A 234 -9.52 1.81 -16.20
N ARG A 235 -9.21 1.74 -14.90
CA ARG A 235 -9.17 2.93 -14.01
C ARG A 235 -7.81 3.60 -13.95
N LEU A 236 -6.75 2.82 -13.97
CA LEU A 236 -5.38 3.27 -13.72
C LEU A 236 -4.48 3.10 -14.95
N GLY A 237 -4.89 2.32 -15.94
CA GLY A 237 -4.11 2.02 -17.13
C GLY A 237 -3.22 0.79 -16.99
N GLU A 238 -2.73 0.29 -18.13
CA GLU A 238 -1.93 -0.93 -18.25
C GLU A 238 -0.63 -0.86 -17.42
N ASN A 239 0.07 0.26 -17.51
CA ASN A 239 1.40 0.41 -16.92
C ASN A 239 1.39 0.79 -15.43
N HIS A 240 0.21 0.95 -14.81
CA HIS A 240 0.15 1.31 -13.40
C HIS A 240 0.73 0.19 -12.51
N PRO A 241 1.53 0.50 -11.47
CA PRO A 241 2.15 -0.51 -10.61
C PRO A 241 1.17 -1.53 -10.00
N ASN A 242 -0.02 -1.09 -9.61
CA ASN A 242 -1.08 -2.00 -9.13
C ASN A 242 -1.55 -2.96 -10.24
N THR A 243 -1.83 -2.47 -11.45
CA THR A 243 -2.18 -3.31 -12.61
C THR A 243 -1.11 -4.36 -12.85
N GLN A 244 0.15 -3.93 -12.92
CA GLN A 244 1.31 -4.81 -13.12
C GLN A 244 1.49 -5.81 -11.98
N THR A 245 1.17 -5.43 -10.74
CA THR A 245 1.25 -6.34 -9.58
C THR A 245 0.20 -7.43 -9.65
N VAL A 246 -1.06 -7.11 -9.97
CA VAL A 246 -2.10 -8.13 -10.12
C VAL A 246 -1.80 -9.04 -11.31
N TYR A 247 -1.31 -8.50 -12.43
CA TYR A 247 -0.84 -9.31 -13.55
C TYR A 247 0.25 -10.30 -13.14
N ARG A 248 1.28 -9.85 -12.40
CA ARG A 248 2.33 -10.74 -11.90
C ARG A 248 1.78 -11.82 -10.96
N ASN A 249 0.85 -11.46 -10.07
CA ASN A 249 0.22 -12.43 -9.17
C ASN A 249 -0.58 -13.49 -9.94
N TYR A 250 -1.33 -13.07 -10.97
CA TYR A 250 -2.06 -13.95 -11.86
C TYR A 250 -1.13 -14.87 -12.67
N LEU A 251 -0.07 -14.34 -13.28
CA LEU A 251 0.93 -15.14 -13.98
C LEU A 251 1.62 -16.14 -13.05
N ARG A 252 1.92 -15.73 -11.82
CA ARG A 252 2.46 -16.63 -10.80
C ARG A 252 1.47 -17.77 -10.48
N MET A 253 0.17 -17.48 -10.40
CA MET A 253 -0.85 -18.52 -10.26
C MET A 253 -0.87 -19.47 -11.46
N LEU A 254 -0.87 -18.94 -12.70
CA LEU A 254 -0.85 -19.77 -13.91
C LEU A 254 0.38 -20.69 -13.95
N SER A 255 1.55 -20.22 -13.50
CA SER A 255 2.77 -21.04 -13.43
C SER A 255 2.66 -22.26 -12.49
N GLN A 256 1.64 -22.30 -11.63
CA GLN A 256 1.37 -23.41 -10.71
C GLN A 256 0.33 -24.40 -11.26
N LEU A 257 -0.31 -24.12 -12.40
CA LEU A 257 -1.25 -25.02 -13.04
C LEU A 257 -0.54 -26.14 -13.81
N PRO A 258 -1.21 -27.30 -14.02
CA PRO A 258 -0.67 -28.37 -14.85
C PRO A 258 -0.40 -27.88 -16.29
N GLU A 259 0.76 -28.24 -16.86
CA GLU A 259 1.14 -27.83 -18.23
C GLU A 259 0.11 -28.27 -19.29
N ALA A 260 -0.51 -29.43 -19.10
CA ALA A 260 -1.58 -29.92 -19.98
C ALA A 260 -2.79 -28.98 -20.00
N GLU A 261 -3.13 -28.36 -18.87
CA GLU A 261 -4.19 -27.36 -18.80
C GLU A 261 -3.76 -26.06 -19.49
N LEU A 262 -2.52 -25.61 -19.24
CA LEU A 262 -1.99 -24.40 -19.86
C LEU A 262 -1.95 -24.50 -21.40
N ARG A 263 -1.52 -25.64 -21.96
CA ARG A 263 -1.49 -25.89 -23.41
C ARG A 263 -2.86 -25.96 -24.07
N GLN A 264 -3.92 -26.23 -23.31
CA GLN A 264 -5.30 -26.14 -23.82
C GLN A 264 -5.78 -24.68 -23.90
N ARG A 265 -5.20 -23.79 -23.09
CA ARG A 265 -5.70 -22.42 -22.87
C ARG A 265 -4.87 -21.36 -23.58
N PHE A 266 -3.58 -21.62 -23.79
CA PHE A 266 -2.62 -20.64 -24.29
C PHE A 266 -1.72 -21.22 -25.40
N PRO A 267 -1.23 -20.37 -26.33
CA PRO A 267 -0.20 -20.78 -27.30
C PRO A 267 1.08 -21.28 -26.62
N ASP A 268 1.81 -22.17 -27.31
CA ASP A 268 3.05 -22.76 -26.77
C ASP A 268 4.05 -21.69 -26.29
N GLU A 269 4.17 -20.55 -26.99
CA GLU A 269 5.09 -19.48 -26.57
C GLU A 269 4.77 -18.92 -25.18
N VAL A 270 3.48 -18.76 -24.86
CA VAL A 270 3.02 -18.27 -23.57
C VAL A 270 3.25 -19.32 -22.49
N VAL A 271 3.00 -20.59 -22.80
CA VAL A 271 3.25 -21.71 -21.88
C VAL A 271 4.74 -21.78 -21.51
N GLU A 272 5.64 -21.63 -22.48
CA GLU A 272 7.08 -21.60 -22.22
C GLU A 272 7.51 -20.39 -21.37
N MET A 273 6.88 -19.23 -21.54
CA MET A 273 7.15 -18.04 -20.71
C MET A 273 6.72 -18.21 -19.24
N LEU A 274 5.73 -19.05 -18.97
CA LEU A 274 5.21 -19.31 -17.62
C LEU A 274 6.05 -20.34 -16.83
N LYS A 275 6.97 -21.06 -17.49
CA LYS A 275 7.82 -22.04 -16.82
C LYS A 275 8.80 -21.36 -15.86
N PRO A 276 9.07 -21.95 -14.69
CA PRO A 276 10.11 -21.44 -13.80
C PRO A 276 11.46 -21.44 -14.54
N LYS A 277 12.14 -20.28 -14.57
CA LYS A 277 13.49 -20.20 -15.14
C LYS A 277 14.42 -21.12 -14.34
N PRO A 278 15.34 -21.86 -15.00
CA PRO A 278 16.32 -22.66 -14.28
C PRO A 278 17.13 -21.76 -13.34
N PRO A 279 17.52 -22.25 -12.14
CA PRO A 279 18.39 -21.49 -11.26
C PRO A 279 19.67 -21.12 -12.02
N HIS A 280 20.05 -19.84 -11.97
CA HIS A 280 21.33 -19.41 -12.51
C HIS A 280 22.47 -20.17 -11.80
N PRO A 281 23.47 -20.69 -12.54
CA PRO A 281 24.58 -21.44 -11.99
C PRO A 281 25.47 -20.62 -11.06
#